data_AF-X1BQ33-F1
#
_entry.id   AF-X1BQ33-F1
#
_cell.length_a   1.000
_cell.length_b   1.000
_cell.length_c   1.000
_cell.angle_alpha   90.00
_cell.angle_beta   90.00
_cell.angle_gamma   90.00
#
_symmetry.space_group_name_H-M   'P 1'
#
loop_
_entity.id
_entity.type
_entity.pdbx_description
1 polymer ?
#
loop_
_entity_poly.entity_id
_entity_poly.type
_entity_poly.pdbx_seq_one_letter_code
_entity_poly.pdbx_strand_id
1 'polypeptide(L)'
;VEEHKMDSEFYSISSDVAQIINRARSEKRRVISVGTTTTRTLESAFDFDQDGIVSGSNWSDIFIYPGYKFKIVDVLITNFHLPQSTPLMLAAAFAGKDFIFKAYQEAIRERYRFYSFGDAMMIV
;
A
#
# COMPACT_ATOMS: atom_id res chain seq x y z
N VAL A 1 18.40 -0.88 7.06
CA VAL A 1 17.03 -0.89 6.46
C VAL A 1 16.99 -1.82 5.26
N GLU A 2 17.95 -1.75 4.35
CA GLU A 2 18.02 -2.60 3.15
C GLU A 2 18.21 -4.10 3.44
N GLU A 3 18.71 -4.47 4.63
CA GLU A 3 18.87 -5.86 5.05
C GLU A 3 17.63 -6.46 5.74
N HIS A 4 16.51 -5.73 5.84
CA HIS A 4 15.30 -6.26 6.48
C HIS A 4 14.55 -7.21 5.54
N LYS A 5 14.47 -8.48 5.92
CA LYS A 5 13.67 -9.48 5.23
C LYS A 5 12.24 -9.46 5.77
N MET A 6 11.28 -9.13 4.91
CA MET A 6 9.86 -9.22 5.24
C MET A 6 9.46 -10.68 5.44
N ASP A 7 8.59 -10.93 6.42
CA ASP A 7 7.87 -12.20 6.51
C ASP A 7 6.96 -12.32 5.29
N SER A 8 7.00 -13.48 4.64
CA SER A 8 6.23 -13.69 3.41
C SER A 8 4.74 -13.86 3.73
N GLU A 9 3.90 -13.14 3.00
CA GLU A 9 2.44 -13.20 3.12
C GLU A 9 1.86 -13.94 1.91
N PHE A 10 1.07 -14.98 2.16
CA PHE A 10 0.30 -15.64 1.09
C PHE A 10 -0.91 -14.79 0.72
N TYR A 11 -1.12 -14.57 -0.57
CA TYR A 11 -2.27 -13.86 -1.10
C TYR A 11 -2.97 -14.65 -2.21
N SER A 12 -4.21 -14.28 -2.49
CA SER A 12 -4.98 -14.79 -3.62
C SER A 12 -5.82 -13.68 -4.24
N ILE A 13 -5.78 -13.56 -5.56
CA ILE A 13 -6.59 -12.63 -6.36
C ILE A 13 -7.38 -13.47 -7.37
N SER A 14 -8.71 -13.39 -7.33
CA SER A 14 -9.54 -14.09 -8.32
C SER A 14 -9.42 -13.44 -9.70
N SER A 15 -9.77 -14.19 -10.75
CA SER A 15 -9.87 -13.69 -12.13
C SER A 15 -10.76 -12.45 -12.21
N ASP A 16 -11.90 -12.48 -11.53
CA ASP A 16 -12.91 -11.42 -11.57
C ASP A 16 -12.37 -10.12 -10.97
N VAL A 17 -11.66 -10.22 -9.83
CA VAL A 17 -11.03 -9.05 -9.19
C VAL A 17 -9.92 -8.47 -10.07
N ALA A 18 -9.06 -9.31 -10.63
CA ALA A 18 -8.01 -8.86 -11.55
C ALA A 18 -8.61 -8.14 -12.77
N GLN A 19 -9.67 -8.68 -13.36
CA GLN A 19 -10.38 -8.05 -14.49
C GLN A 19 -10.99 -6.69 -14.09
N ILE A 20 -11.62 -6.58 -12.92
CA ILE A 20 -12.19 -5.32 -12.44
C ILE A 20 -11.10 -4.25 -12.28
N ILE A 21 -9.96 -4.61 -11.70
CA ILE A 21 -8.83 -3.70 -11.48
C ILE A 21 -8.20 -3.28 -12.82
N ASN A 22 -7.94 -4.24 -13.71
CA ASN A 22 -7.35 -3.97 -15.03
C ASN A 22 -8.26 -3.10 -15.89
N ARG A 23 -9.58 -3.30 -15.81
CA ARG A 23 -10.57 -2.43 -16.44
C ARG A 23 -10.57 -1.02 -15.85
N ALA A 24 -10.43 -0.89 -14.53
CA ALA A 24 -10.32 0.44 -13.91
C ALA A 24 -9.09 1.19 -14.43
N ARG A 25 -7.94 0.52 -14.53
CA ARG A 25 -6.71 1.08 -15.09
C ARG A 25 -6.88 1.49 -16.55
N SER A 26 -7.44 0.63 -17.40
CA SER A 26 -7.63 0.93 -18.83
C SER A 26 -8.58 2.11 -19.07
N GLU A 27 -9.58 2.27 -18.19
CA GLU A 27 -10.50 3.40 -18.16
C GLU A 27 -9.94 4.63 -17.43
N LYS A 28 -8.66 4.61 -16.99
CA LYS A 28 -7.98 5.66 -16.21
C LYS A 28 -8.72 6.05 -14.93
N ARG A 29 -9.43 5.10 -14.32
CA ARG A 29 -10.04 5.25 -13.01
C ARG A 29 -9.01 4.95 -11.92
N ARG A 30 -9.15 5.63 -10.80
CA ARG A 30 -8.28 5.43 -9.63
C ARG A 30 -8.52 4.05 -9.00
N VAL A 31 -7.45 3.37 -8.64
CA VAL A 31 -7.44 2.17 -7.79
C VAL A 31 -7.12 2.58 -6.36
N ILE A 32 -8.10 2.42 -5.48
CA ILE A 32 -7.98 2.78 -4.06
C ILE A 32 -7.72 1.51 -3.25
N SER A 33 -6.52 1.42 -2.67
CA SER A 33 -6.17 0.30 -1.79
C SER A 33 -6.59 0.59 -0.36
N VAL A 34 -7.24 -0.40 0.28
CA VAL A 34 -7.62 -0.33 1.68
C VAL A 34 -6.76 -1.31 2.47
N GLY A 35 -5.81 -0.76 3.22
CA GLY A 35 -4.83 -1.49 4.01
C GLY A 35 -3.50 -1.71 3.30
N THR A 36 -2.43 -1.79 4.11
CA THR A 36 -1.07 -2.04 3.62
C THR A 36 -0.89 -3.44 3.06
N THR A 37 -1.61 -4.44 3.59
CA THR A 37 -1.58 -5.82 3.06
C THR A 37 -2.14 -5.88 1.65
N THR A 38 -3.33 -5.29 1.43
CA THR A 38 -3.93 -5.16 0.09
C THR A 38 -2.98 -4.46 -0.87
N THR A 39 -2.33 -3.39 -0.41
CA THR A 39 -1.35 -2.64 -1.21
C THR A 39 -0.18 -3.53 -1.64
N ARG A 40 0.43 -4.28 -0.70
CA ARG A 40 1.51 -5.22 -1.02
C ARG A 40 1.04 -6.31 -1.99
N THR A 41 -0.15 -6.86 -1.79
CA THR A 41 -0.73 -7.87 -2.68
C THR A 41 -0.85 -7.35 -4.12
N LEU A 42 -1.43 -6.16 -4.33
CA LEU A 42 -1.59 -5.60 -5.67
C LEU A 42 -0.25 -5.24 -6.31
N GLU A 43 0.66 -4.65 -5.56
CA GLU A 43 1.97 -4.24 -6.07
C GLU A 43 2.91 -5.44 -6.36
N SER A 44 2.69 -6.58 -5.70
CA SER A 44 3.35 -7.87 -5.97
C SER A 44 2.72 -8.63 -7.15
N ALA A 45 1.40 -8.51 -7.34
CA ALA A 45 0.68 -9.18 -8.42
C ALA A 45 0.70 -8.41 -9.75
N PHE A 46 1.34 -7.23 -9.78
CA PHE A 46 1.49 -6.43 -11.00
C PHE A 46 2.52 -7.06 -11.94
N ASP A 47 2.12 -7.31 -13.18
CA ASP A 47 2.94 -7.84 -14.25
C ASP A 47 3.25 -6.74 -15.28
N PHE A 48 4.53 -6.57 -15.58
CA PHE A 48 4.99 -5.50 -16.49
C PHE A 48 4.68 -5.80 -17.95
N ASP A 49 4.67 -7.07 -18.36
CA ASP A 49 4.40 -7.46 -19.75
C ASP A 49 2.91 -7.27 -20.10
N GLN A 50 2.02 -7.50 -19.13
CA GLN A 50 0.57 -7.29 -19.26
C GLN A 50 0.10 -5.89 -18.87
N ASP A 51 0.98 -5.07 -18.28
CA ASP A 51 0.64 -3.76 -17.69
C ASP A 51 -0.60 -3.83 -16.78
N GLY A 52 -0.66 -4.83 -15.89
CA GLY A 52 -1.85 -5.10 -15.09
C GLY A 52 -1.66 -6.15 -13.99
N ILE A 53 -2.73 -6.44 -13.26
CA ILE A 53 -2.78 -7.49 -12.24
C ILE A 53 -2.98 -8.85 -12.90
N VAL A 54 -2.19 -9.82 -12.45
CA VAL A 54 -2.39 -11.23 -12.77
C VAL A 54 -3.17 -11.89 -11.63
N SER A 55 -4.23 -12.62 -11.97
CA SER A 55 -4.98 -13.42 -11.01
C SER A 55 -4.21 -14.68 -10.62
N GLY A 56 -4.47 -15.19 -9.42
CA GLY A 56 -3.87 -16.41 -8.90
C GLY A 56 -3.55 -16.27 -7.43
N SER A 57 -2.85 -17.28 -6.90
CA SER A 57 -2.38 -17.27 -5.53
C SER A 57 -0.87 -17.38 -5.52
N ASN A 58 -0.21 -16.56 -4.72
CA ASN A 58 1.24 -16.55 -4.62
C ASN A 58 1.68 -16.04 -3.24
N TRP A 59 2.98 -16.10 -2.99
CA TRP A 59 3.62 -15.51 -1.84
C TRP A 59 4.16 -14.14 -2.20
N SER A 60 4.05 -13.20 -1.27
CA SER A 60 4.60 -11.85 -1.38
C SER A 60 5.59 -11.62 -0.25
N ASP A 61 6.85 -11.38 -0.59
CA ASP A 61 7.89 -10.91 0.31
C ASP A 61 8.30 -9.45 0.00
N ILE A 62 7.44 -8.73 -0.74
CA ILE A 62 7.74 -7.37 -1.18
C ILE A 62 7.95 -6.44 0.00
N PHE A 63 9.06 -5.72 -0.03
CA PHE A 63 9.36 -4.67 0.92
C PHE A 63 9.23 -3.30 0.25
N ILE A 64 8.19 -2.54 0.64
CA ILE A 64 7.89 -1.21 0.09
C ILE A 64 8.45 -0.15 1.05
N TYR A 65 9.42 0.62 0.57
CA TYR A 65 10.12 1.66 1.33
C TYR A 65 10.35 2.92 0.46
N PRO A 66 10.71 4.08 1.04
CA PRO A 66 10.89 5.32 0.29
C PRO A 66 11.79 5.17 -0.94
N GLY A 67 11.30 5.64 -2.10
CA GLY A 67 11.92 5.42 -3.41
C GLY A 67 11.20 4.38 -4.27
N TYR A 68 10.30 3.60 -3.68
CA TYR A 68 9.43 2.68 -4.42
C TYR A 68 8.49 3.41 -5.38
N LYS A 69 8.34 2.87 -6.60
CA LYS A 69 7.39 3.37 -7.60
C LYS A 69 6.16 2.46 -7.61
N PHE A 70 5.04 2.99 -7.10
CA PHE A 70 3.75 2.30 -7.15
C PHE A 70 3.31 2.15 -8.60
N LYS A 71 2.95 0.92 -8.98
CA LYS A 71 2.55 0.62 -10.35
C LYS A 71 1.06 0.74 -10.54
N ILE A 72 0.26 0.43 -9.52
CA ILE A 72 -1.19 0.32 -9.69
C ILE A 72 -2.02 1.03 -8.63
N VAL A 73 -1.53 1.20 -7.41
CA VAL A 73 -2.31 1.87 -6.37
C VAL A 73 -2.19 3.38 -6.49
N ASP A 74 -3.31 4.06 -6.70
CA ASP A 74 -3.39 5.53 -6.84
C ASP A 74 -3.73 6.23 -5.53
N VAL A 75 -4.43 5.55 -4.62
CA VAL A 75 -4.84 6.08 -3.32
C VAL A 75 -4.67 5.01 -2.25
N LEU A 76 -4.13 5.38 -1.10
CA LEU A 76 -3.96 4.48 0.05
C LEU A 76 -4.88 4.91 1.20
N ILE A 77 -5.73 4.01 1.65
CA ILE A 77 -6.45 4.12 2.93
C ILE A 77 -5.77 3.19 3.94
N THR A 78 -5.31 3.73 5.06
CA THR A 78 -4.61 2.96 6.10
C THR A 78 -4.72 3.63 7.47
N ASN A 79 -4.45 2.89 8.54
CA ASN A 79 -4.35 3.45 9.89
C ASN A 79 -3.09 4.30 10.08
N PHE A 80 -3.00 4.99 11.22
CA PHE A 80 -1.74 5.53 11.73
C PHE A 80 -0.91 4.44 12.41
N HIS A 81 0.35 4.32 12.00
CA HIS A 81 1.25 3.23 12.36
C HIS A 81 2.28 3.63 13.40
N LEU A 82 2.89 2.65 14.07
CA LEU A 82 3.94 2.94 15.05
C LEU A 82 5.23 3.43 14.37
N PRO A 83 6.05 4.24 15.06
CA PRO A 83 7.38 4.60 14.59
C PRO A 83 8.21 3.35 14.27
N GLN A 84 9.06 3.43 13.24
CA GLN A 84 9.96 2.36 12.81
C GLN A 84 9.27 1.05 12.38
N SER A 85 7.99 1.11 11.97
CA SER A 85 7.25 -0.04 11.47
C SER A 85 7.25 -0.13 9.94
N THR A 86 7.16 -1.34 9.39
CA THR A 86 7.09 -1.55 7.93
C THR A 86 5.83 -0.91 7.29
N PRO A 87 4.65 -0.84 7.93
CA PRO A 87 3.51 -0.11 7.38
C PRO A 87 3.73 1.40 7.33
N LEU A 88 4.44 1.99 8.30
CA LEU A 88 4.84 3.40 8.25
C LEU A 88 5.81 3.66 7.09
N MET A 89 6.74 2.74 6.84
CA MET A 89 7.66 2.84 5.69
C MET A 89 6.92 2.80 4.36
N LEU A 90 5.92 1.94 4.22
CA LEU A 90 5.06 1.89 3.03
C LEU A 90 4.29 3.21 2.86
N ALA A 91 3.66 3.72 3.94
CA ALA A 91 2.98 5.01 3.89
C ALA A 91 3.94 6.16 3.53
N ALA A 92 5.18 6.14 4.03
CA ALA A 92 6.22 7.10 3.68
C ALA A 92 6.69 6.97 2.23
N ALA A 93 6.72 5.75 1.68
CA ALA A 93 6.99 5.52 0.27
C ALA A 93 5.89 6.11 -0.61
N PHE A 94 4.64 5.99 -0.18
CA PHE A 94 3.47 6.46 -0.92
C PHE A 94 3.34 7.99 -0.89
N ALA A 95 3.42 8.59 0.30
CA ALA A 95 3.17 10.02 0.51
C ALA A 95 4.42 10.90 0.40
N GLY A 96 5.61 10.29 0.42
CA GLY A 96 6.87 10.98 0.68
C GLY A 96 7.15 11.11 2.19
N LYS A 97 8.41 10.90 2.56
CA LYS A 97 8.86 10.87 3.96
C LYS A 97 8.55 12.17 4.70
N ASP A 98 8.94 13.33 4.16
CA ASP A 98 8.78 14.58 4.90
C ASP A 98 7.30 14.94 5.10
N PHE A 99 6.48 14.66 4.09
CA PHE A 99 5.04 14.93 4.14
C PHE A 99 4.33 14.02 5.14
N ILE A 100 4.61 12.71 5.15
CA ILE A 100 3.97 11.80 6.09
C ILE A 100 4.36 12.13 7.54
N PHE A 101 5.61 12.51 7.81
CA PHE A 101 6.05 12.86 9.15
C PHE A 101 5.39 14.15 9.64
N LYS A 102 5.20 15.14 8.76
CA LYS A 102 4.42 16.35 9.08
C LYS A 102 2.96 16.02 9.40
N ALA A 103 2.33 15.13 8.63
CA ALA A 103 0.96 14.69 8.89
C ALA A 103 0.84 13.95 10.24
N TYR A 104 1.83 13.15 10.62
CA TYR A 104 1.85 12.45 11.92
C TYR A 104 1.99 13.43 13.09
N GLN A 105 2.83 14.46 12.96
CA GLN A 105 2.95 15.51 13.99
C GLN A 105 1.62 16.25 14.19
N GLU A 106 0.92 16.54 13.10
CA GLU A 106 -0.41 17.15 13.12
C GLU A 106 -1.43 16.22 13.81
N ALA A 107 -1.46 14.95 13.44
CA ALA A 107 -2.34 13.95 14.05
C ALA A 107 -2.11 13.80 15.56
N ILE A 108 -0.85 13.88 16.02
CA ILE A 108 -0.50 13.89 17.44
C ILE A 108 -1.03 15.15 18.12
N ARG A 109 -0.84 16.33 17.51
CA ARG A 109 -1.33 17.62 18.06
C ARG A 109 -2.84 17.62 18.24
N GLU A 110 -3.55 17.10 17.23
CA GLU A 110 -5.01 17.01 17.21
C GLU A 110 -5.55 15.77 17.96
N ARG A 111 -4.68 15.01 18.64
CA ARG A 111 -5.02 13.86 19.48
C ARG A 111 -5.78 12.75 18.73
N TYR A 112 -5.41 12.50 17.49
CA TYR A 112 -5.88 11.33 16.74
C TYR A 112 -5.49 10.06 17.50
N ARG A 113 -6.32 9.03 17.35
CA ARG A 113 -6.08 7.70 17.89
C ARG A 113 -5.24 6.92 16.89
N PHE A 114 -4.18 6.28 17.37
CA PHE A 114 -3.24 5.54 16.52
C PHE A 114 -3.52 4.03 16.58
N TYR A 115 -2.87 3.28 15.69
CA TYR A 115 -2.81 1.81 15.68
C TYR A 115 -4.11 1.12 15.22
N SER A 116 -4.28 -0.15 15.55
CA SER A 116 -5.29 -1.05 14.92
C SER A 116 -6.74 -0.58 15.05
N PHE A 117 -7.08 0.06 16.16
CA PHE A 117 -8.45 0.55 16.46
C PHE A 117 -8.55 2.08 16.50
N GLY A 118 -7.51 2.74 16.00
CA GLY A 118 -7.44 4.19 15.94
C GLY A 118 -8.23 4.78 14.78
N ASP A 119 -7.86 6.00 14.42
CA ASP A 119 -8.36 6.69 13.26
C ASP A 119 -7.60 6.24 11.99
N ALA A 120 -8.15 6.64 10.83
CA ALA A 120 -7.62 6.30 9.52
C ALA A 120 -7.07 7.53 8.80
N MET A 121 -6.23 7.27 7.80
CA MET A 121 -5.64 8.21 6.89
C MET A 121 -5.94 7.78 5.45
N MET A 122 -6.27 8.76 4.61
CA MET A 122 -6.41 8.60 3.17
C MET A 122 -5.34 9.46 2.49
N ILE A 123 -4.51 8.85 1.65
CA ILE A 123 -3.42 9.50 0.92
C ILE A 123 -3.79 9.52 -0.57
N VAL A 124 -3.90 10.71 -1.16
CA VAL A 124 -4.44 10.98 -2.51
C VAL A 124 -3.48 11.75 -3.40
#